data_AF-A0A7K0TWA6-F1
#
_entry.id   AF-A0A7K0TWA6-F1
#
_cell.length_a   1.000
_cell.length_b   1.000
_cell.length_c   1.000
_cell.angle_alpha   90.00
_cell.angle_beta   90.00
_cell.angle_gamma   90.00
#
_symmetry.space_group_name_H-M   'P 1'
#
loop_
_entity.id
_entity.type
_entity.pdbx_description
1 polymer ?
#
loop_
_entity_poly.entity_id
_entity_poly.type
_entity_poly.pdbx_seq_one_letter_code
_entity_poly.pdbx_strand_id
1 'polypeptide(L)' 'MKVNSNEFSGLTAIVTGAGSGIGLEVAKGLTARGATVFGFDINEGEMADTATFIKCDIGDAQSVTNAF' A
#
# COMPACT_ATOMS: atom_id res chain seq x y z
N MET A 1 -4.52 -20.96 8.79
CA MET A 1 -4.09 -19.76 9.56
C MET A 1 -5.31 -18.89 9.75
N LYS A 2 -5.68 -18.51 10.99
CA LYS A 2 -6.80 -17.58 11.22
C LYS A 2 -6.27 -16.17 10.96
N VAL A 3 -6.81 -15.47 9.97
CA VAL A 3 -6.53 -14.04 9.76
C VAL A 3 -7.38 -13.27 10.76
N ASN A 4 -6.76 -12.54 11.68
CA ASN A 4 -7.48 -11.67 12.59
C ASN A 4 -7.81 -10.36 11.85
N SER A 5 -9.07 -10.19 11.46
CA SER A 5 -9.53 -9.13 10.55
C SER A 5 -9.32 -7.70 11.08
N ASN A 6 -8.99 -7.54 12.36
CA ASN A 6 -8.83 -6.23 13.02
C ASN A 6 -7.47 -6.05 13.71
N GLU A 7 -6.49 -6.90 13.40
CA GLU A 7 -5.14 -6.80 14.00
C GLU A 7 -4.50 -5.42 13.81
N PHE A 8 -4.77 -4.77 12.66
CA PHE A 8 -4.22 -3.46 12.31
C PHE A 8 -5.29 -2.36 12.19
N SER A 9 -6.47 -2.59 12.78
CA SER A 9 -7.55 -1.60 12.76
C SER A 9 -7.11 -0.25 13.35
N GLY A 10 -7.37 0.82 12.61
CA GLY A 10 -7.03 2.20 13.00
C GLY A 10 -5.57 2.60 12.72
N LEU A 11 -4.76 1.70 12.16
CA LEU A 11 -3.43 2.02 11.68
C LEU A 11 -3.44 2.41 10.20
N THR A 12 -2.51 3.28 9.83
CA THR A 12 -2.23 3.62 8.44
C THR A 12 -0.89 3.01 8.04
N ALA A 13 -0.84 2.39 6.87
CA ALA A 13 0.37 1.81 6.30
C ALA A 13 0.64 2.37 4.90
N ILE A 14 1.92 2.65 4.61
CA ILE A 14 2.41 2.94 3.26
C ILE A 14 3.16 1.69 2.78
N VAL A 15 2.82 1.22 1.57
CA VAL A 15 3.52 0.11 0.91
C VAL A 15 4.15 0.63 -0.37
N THR A 16 5.47 0.60 -0.46
CA THR A 16 6.19 0.93 -1.70
C THR A 16 6.27 -0.29 -2.63
N GLY A 17 6.21 -0.07 -3.94
CA GLY A 17 6.16 -1.17 -4.91
C GLY A 17 4.83 -1.95 -4.85
N ALA A 18 3.73 -1.29 -4.50
CA ALA A 18 2.44 -1.92 -4.26
C ALA A 18 1.68 -2.35 -5.54
N GLY A 19 2.15 -1.96 -6.73
CA GLY A 19 1.44 -2.19 -8.00
C GLY A 19 1.38 -3.64 -8.43
N SER A 20 2.29 -4.50 -7.95
CA SER A 20 2.32 -5.91 -8.33
C SER A 20 3.10 -6.78 -7.34
N GLY A 21 3.04 -8.10 -7.53
CA GLY A 21 3.92 -9.06 -6.85
C GLY A 21 3.86 -8.99 -5.32
N ILE A 22 5.02 -8.98 -4.67
CA ILE A 22 5.13 -9.05 -3.21
C ILE A 22 4.50 -7.82 -2.55
N GLY A 23 4.74 -6.61 -3.08
CA GLY A 23 4.18 -5.39 -2.49
C GLY A 23 2.65 -5.38 -2.54
N LEU A 24 2.05 -5.85 -3.65
CA LEU A 24 0.61 -6.00 -3.76
C LEU A 24 0.04 -6.99 -2.73
N GLU A 25 0.67 -8.16 -2.56
CA GLU A 25 0.21 -9.15 -1.58
C GLU A 25 0.37 -8.67 -0.13
N VAL A 26 1.40 -7.86 0.14
CA VAL A 26 1.54 -7.17 1.42
C VAL A 26 0.41 -6.16 1.64
N ALA A 27 0.09 -5.34 0.63
CA ALA A 27 -1.02 -4.38 0.71
C ALA A 27 -2.36 -5.10 0.97
N LYS A 28 -2.65 -6.19 0.23
CA LYS A 28 -3.84 -7.04 0.44
C LYS A 28 -3.89 -7.58 1.85
N GLY A 29 -2.77 -8.09 2.35
CA GLY A 29 -2.68 -8.63 3.70
C GLY A 29 -2.91 -7.59 4.80
N LEU A 30 -2.44 -6.35 4.62
CA LEU A 30 -2.63 -5.26 5.57
C LEU A 30 -4.09 -4.78 5.55
N THR A 31 -4.65 -4.54 4.37
CA THR A 31 -6.06 -4.15 4.19
C THR A 31 -7.00 -5.20 4.77
N ALA A 32 -6.78 -6.49 4.49
CA ALA A 32 -7.60 -7.58 5.03
C ALA A 32 -7.56 -7.73 6.56
N ARG A 33 -6.58 -7.11 7.22
CA ARG A 33 -6.42 -7.08 8.68
C ARG A 33 -6.80 -5.72 9.31
N GLY A 34 -7.43 -4.84 8.52
CA GLY A 34 -8.06 -3.62 8.99
C GLY A 34 -7.23 -2.33 8.90
N ALA A 35 -6.04 -2.38 8.29
CA ALA A 35 -5.25 -1.17 8.07
C ALA A 35 -5.84 -0.30 6.94
N THR A 36 -5.68 1.01 7.04
CA THR A 36 -5.82 1.92 5.89
C THR A 36 -4.50 1.90 5.12
N VAL A 37 -4.51 1.48 3.86
CA VAL A 37 -3.28 1.29 3.08
C VAL A 37 -3.19 2.28 1.92
N PHE A 38 -2.02 2.91 1.80
CA PHE A 38 -1.63 3.72 0.65
C PHE A 38 -0.51 3.02 -0.12
N GLY A 39 -0.72 2.78 -1.41
CA GLY A 39 0.25 2.12 -2.29
C GLY A 39 1.07 3.14 -3.05
N PHE A 40 2.38 3.17 -2.80
CA PHE A 40 3.33 4.06 -3.46
C PHE A 40 4.02 3.29 -4.58
N ASP A 41 3.79 3.71 -5.82
CA ASP A 41 4.38 3.06 -6.98
C ASP A 41 4.46 4.03 -8.17
N ILE A 42 5.23 3.69 -9.19
CA ILE A 42 5.32 4.45 -10.43
C ILE A 42 4.03 4.30 -11.24
N ASN A 43 3.39 3.12 -11.16
CA ASN A 43 2.13 2.80 -11.83
C ASN A 43 1.14 2.17 -10.84
N GLU A 44 -0.17 2.42 -11.04
CA GLU A 44 -1.23 1.87 -10.18
C GLU A 44 -1.24 0.33 -10.13
N GLY A 45 -0.95 -0.33 -11.26
CA GLY A 45 -0.95 -1.79 -11.33
C GLY A 45 -2.31 -2.38 -10.91
N GLU A 46 -2.29 -3.39 -10.05
CA GLU A 46 -3.50 -4.11 -9.61
C GLU A 46 -4.01 -3.68 -8.23
N MET A 47 -3.60 -2.50 -7.74
CA MET A 47 -3.89 -2.07 -6.36
C MET A 47 -5.26 -1.43 -6.14
N ALA A 48 -6.02 -1.12 -7.20
CA ALA A 48 -7.25 -0.33 -7.16
C ALA A 48 -8.28 -0.83 -6.12
N ASP A 49 -8.43 -2.15 -5.97
CA ASP A 49 -9.37 -2.76 -5.02
C ASP A 49 -8.76 -2.99 -3.61
N THR A 50 -7.49 -2.65 -3.42
CA THR A 50 -6.69 -3.03 -2.25
C THR A 50 -6.21 -1.83 -1.44
N ALA A 51 -5.72 -0.77 -2.10
CA ALA A 51 -5.06 0.35 -1.46
C ALA A 51 -5.29 1.63 -2.26
N THR A 52 -5.16 2.78 -1.60
CA THR A 52 -5.18 4.07 -2.29
C THR A 52 -3.86 4.28 -3.03
N PHE A 53 -3.91 4.32 -4.36
CA PHE A 53 -2.72 4.58 -5.17
C PHE A 53 -2.23 6.02 -5.00
N ILE A 54 -0.92 6.15 -4.75
CA ILE A 54 -0.19 7.42 -4.82
C ILE A 54 1.00 7.22 -5.76
N LYS A 55 1.02 7.98 -6.85
CA LYS A 55 2.14 7.95 -7.78
C LYS A 55 3.40 8.47 -7.08
N CYS A 56 4.39 7.61 -6.92
CA CYS A 56 5.65 7.95 -6.29
C CYS A 56 6.80 7.13 -6.88
N ASP A 57 7.80 7.81 -7.43
CA ASP A 57 9.10 7.21 -7.71
C ASP A 57 10.00 7.38 -6.48
N ILE A 58 10.24 6.28 -5.76
CA ILE A 58 11.06 6.28 -4.53
C ILE A 58 12.52 6.65 -4.80
N GLY A 59 13.01 6.51 -6.03
CA GLY A 59 14.34 6.95 -6.45
C GLY A 59 14.47 8.47 -6.56
N ASP A 60 13.35 9.21 -6.62
CA ASP A 60 13.30 10.67 -6.70
C ASP A 60 12.82 11.29 -5.38
N ALA A 61 13.74 11.96 -4.66
CA ALA A 61 13.44 12.62 -3.40
C ALA A 61 12.33 13.67 -3.51
N GLN A 62 12.20 14.35 -4.66
CA GLN A 62 11.12 15.31 -4.88
C GLN A 62 9.77 14.59 -5.04
N SER A 63 9.74 13.48 -5.78
CA SER A 63 8.55 12.63 -5.90
C SER A 63 8.11 12.09 -4.54
N VAL A 64 9.04 11.74 -3.65
CA VAL A 64 8.71 11.31 -2.27
C VAL A 64 8.10 12.48 -1.48
N THR A 65 8.70 13.67 -1.56
CA THR A 65 8.22 14.86 -0.84
C THR A 65 6.80 15.26 -1.27
N ASN A 66 6.49 15.14 -2.56
CA ASN A 66 5.17 15.49 -3.10
C ASN A 66 4.06 14.47 -2.76
N ALA A 67 4.42 13.29 -2.25
CA ALA A 67 3.49 12.21 -1.93
C ALA A 67 2.98 12.27 -0.48
N PHE A 68 3.50 13.18 0.34
CA PHE A 68 3.05 13.50 1.71
C PHE A 68 2.28 14.82 1.75
#